data_AF-A0A927QDZ1-F1
#
_entry.id   AF-A0A927QDZ1-F1
#
_cell.length_a   1.000
_cell.length_b   1.000
_cell.length_c   1.000
_cell.angle_alpha   90.00
_cell.angle_beta   90.00
_cell.angle_gamma   90.00
#
_symmetry.space_group_name_H-M   'P 1'
#
loop_
_entity.id
_entity.type
_entity.pdbx_description
1 polymer ?
#
loop_
_entity_poly.entity_id
_entity_poly.type
_entity_poly.pdbx_seq_one_letter_code
_entity_poly.pdbx_strand_id
1 'polypeptide(L)'
;MQTYGFFSGEMAGLPGSSVRMSNVTSTLAGGYAFGLNAPTGVADGGYTDFGFNFGDSFRMKTDVEFYFDLSLNRGTPQMIKVTKDDVDTALGITTGEVNNATDMATVLQHVLTGKGISSVTSSGSRITLDIDQSMYPDMGYRSSIKISGVWDNIGNPPDVNLVDMDITAPSVDLDRYIRVIEGMTKKVVSAASLLGSIQTRIDLQLDFASKLGDSIDSGIGRLVDADMNEASTRLKAQQTQQQLAVQALSISNSNSESVLSLFR
;
A
#
# COMPACT_ATOMS: atom_id res chain seq x y z
N MET A 1 24.13 -40.95 48.60
CA MET A 1 23.07 -39.98 48.25
C MET A 1 23.66 -39.08 47.19
N GLN A 2 23.30 -39.25 45.91
CA GLN A 2 23.81 -38.37 44.85
C GLN A 2 22.74 -37.32 44.54
N THR A 3 23.13 -36.06 44.61
CA THR A 3 22.31 -34.93 44.19
C THR A 3 22.59 -34.67 42.71
N TYR A 4 21.55 -34.75 41.88
CA TYR A 4 21.62 -34.34 40.49
C TYR A 4 21.03 -32.93 40.36
N GLY A 5 21.79 -32.01 39.79
CA GLY A 5 21.35 -30.64 39.49
C GLY A 5 21.00 -30.50 38.01
N PHE A 6 19.88 -29.83 37.74
CA PHE A 6 19.44 -29.42 36.41
C PHE A 6 19.60 -27.91 36.30
N PHE A 7 20.14 -27.40 35.20
CA PHE A 7 20.22 -25.96 34.96
C PHE A 7 19.85 -25.59 33.52
N SER A 8 19.29 -24.39 33.43
CA SER A 8 18.55 -23.77 32.33
C SER A 8 19.26 -23.71 30.98
N GLY A 9 18.48 -23.55 29.90
CA GLY A 9 18.92 -23.22 28.54
C GLY A 9 19.34 -21.76 28.34
N GLU A 10 19.80 -21.06 29.39
CA GLU A 10 20.43 -19.74 29.24
C GLU A 10 21.64 -19.63 30.17
N MET A 11 22.83 -19.39 29.62
CA MET A 11 23.98 -18.81 30.32
C MET A 11 24.32 -17.46 29.66
N ALA A 12 24.73 -16.50 30.47
CA ALA A 12 24.92 -15.11 30.07
C ALA A 12 25.90 -14.95 28.89
N GLY A 13 25.45 -14.25 27.84
CA GLY A 13 26.31 -13.68 26.81
C GLY A 13 26.11 -14.17 25.37
N LEU A 14 25.29 -15.21 25.11
CA LEU A 14 25.05 -15.70 23.75
C LEU A 14 23.56 -15.90 23.42
N PRO A 15 23.11 -15.62 22.18
CA PRO A 15 21.68 -15.53 21.84
C PRO A 15 20.89 -16.86 21.80
N GLY A 16 21.52 -18.04 21.91
CA GLY A 16 20.87 -19.34 21.68
C GLY A 16 21.44 -20.54 22.44
N SER A 17 21.59 -20.44 23.77
CA SER A 17 22.20 -21.53 24.55
C SER A 17 21.29 -22.76 24.70
N SER A 18 21.85 -23.97 24.63
CA SER A 18 21.23 -25.22 25.08
C SER A 18 22.28 -26.14 25.71
N VAL A 19 21.86 -27.09 26.55
CA VAL A 19 22.75 -28.07 27.19
C VAL A 19 22.38 -29.47 26.71
N ARG A 20 23.33 -30.18 26.08
CA ARG A 20 23.17 -31.58 25.63
C ARG A 20 24.09 -32.50 26.42
N MET A 21 23.55 -33.65 26.85
CA MET A 21 24.34 -34.77 27.38
C MET A 21 24.58 -35.82 26.28
N SER A 22 25.82 -36.29 26.15
CA SER A 22 26.22 -37.36 25.23
C SER A 22 27.09 -38.39 25.97
N ASN A 23 27.29 -39.58 25.38
CA ASN A 23 28.10 -40.68 25.94
C ASN A 23 27.64 -41.25 27.29
N VAL A 24 26.33 -41.29 27.55
CA VAL A 24 25.82 -42.01 28.73
C VAL A 24 25.88 -43.51 28.47
N THR A 25 26.76 -44.22 29.16
CA THR A 25 26.92 -45.68 29.06
C THR A 25 26.21 -46.38 30.22
N SER A 26 25.37 -47.37 29.90
CA SER A 26 24.72 -48.23 30.89
C SER A 26 25.40 -49.58 30.95
N THR A 27 25.68 -50.07 32.16
CA THR A 27 26.12 -51.45 32.39
C THR A 27 24.97 -52.38 32.77
N LEU A 28 23.72 -51.89 32.76
CA LEU A 28 22.52 -52.67 33.07
C LEU A 28 21.98 -53.37 31.80
N ALA A 29 21.46 -54.59 31.97
CA ALA A 29 20.88 -55.38 30.88
C ALA A 29 19.69 -54.63 30.24
N GLY A 30 19.72 -54.49 28.91
CA GLY A 30 18.72 -53.75 28.14
C GLY A 30 19.15 -52.35 27.67
N GLY A 31 20.36 -51.88 28.02
CA GLY A 31 20.92 -50.63 27.48
C GLY A 31 20.27 -49.34 28.00
N TYR A 32 19.33 -49.44 28.94
CA TYR A 32 18.68 -48.30 29.57
C TYR A 32 19.68 -47.59 30.49
N ALA A 33 20.10 -46.39 30.15
CA ALA A 33 21.00 -45.55 30.94
C ALA A 33 20.31 -45.01 32.20
N PHE A 34 20.02 -45.88 33.16
CA PHE A 34 19.30 -45.56 34.41
C PHE A 34 17.99 -44.77 34.18
N GLY A 35 17.29 -45.05 33.08
CA GLY A 35 16.05 -44.36 32.69
C GLY A 35 16.25 -43.11 31.82
N LEU A 36 17.48 -42.71 31.53
CA LEU A 36 17.80 -41.62 30.61
C LEU A 36 17.87 -42.16 29.17
N ASN A 37 16.77 -42.09 28.43
CA ASN A 37 16.79 -42.33 26.98
C ASN A 37 17.37 -41.11 26.26
N ALA A 38 17.89 -41.32 25.03
CA ALA A 38 18.18 -40.18 24.16
C ALA A 38 16.91 -39.31 24.05
N PRO A 39 17.00 -37.99 24.25
CA PRO A 39 15.82 -37.13 24.16
C PRO A 39 15.16 -37.33 22.80
N THR A 40 13.86 -37.64 22.79
CA THR A 40 13.06 -37.84 21.58
C THR A 40 12.83 -36.55 20.78
N GLY A 41 13.29 -35.42 21.32
CA GLY A 41 13.40 -34.14 20.63
C GLY A 41 14.52 -33.32 21.24
N VAL A 42 15.49 -32.93 20.42
CA VAL A 42 16.48 -31.90 20.74
C VAL A 42 16.02 -30.64 20.01
N ALA A 43 15.44 -29.67 20.72
CA ALA A 43 15.19 -28.34 20.19
C ALA A 43 16.28 -27.40 20.73
N ASP A 44 17.48 -27.53 20.18
CA ASP A 44 18.60 -26.66 20.50
C ASP A 44 18.37 -25.28 19.87
N GLY A 45 18.30 -24.23 20.70
CA GLY A 45 18.70 -22.85 20.37
C GLY A 45 18.30 -22.29 19.01
N GLY A 46 17.16 -22.68 18.42
CA GLY A 46 16.75 -22.27 17.08
C GLY A 46 15.97 -20.96 17.05
N TYR A 47 15.86 -20.36 15.87
CA TYR A 47 14.90 -19.28 15.63
C TYR A 47 13.48 -19.83 15.61
N THR A 48 12.52 -19.01 16.03
CA THR A 48 11.11 -19.36 16.04
C THR A 48 10.52 -19.31 14.65
N ASP A 49 9.81 -20.36 14.29
CA ASP A 49 8.78 -20.32 13.24
C ASP A 49 7.39 -20.15 13.87
N PHE A 50 6.46 -19.55 13.13
CA PHE A 50 5.06 -19.51 13.50
C PHE A 50 4.22 -20.04 12.35
N GLY A 51 3.44 -21.08 12.63
CA GLY A 51 2.58 -21.68 11.63
C GLY A 51 1.12 -21.74 12.04
N PHE A 52 0.25 -21.48 11.06
CA PHE A 52 -1.19 -21.60 11.17
C PHE A 52 -1.75 -22.27 9.91
N ASN A 53 -2.97 -22.79 10.00
CA ASN A 53 -3.62 -23.39 8.84
C ASN A 53 -4.44 -22.33 8.11
N PHE A 54 -4.28 -22.30 6.78
CA PHE A 54 -5.21 -21.61 5.91
C PHE A 54 -6.59 -22.27 6.04
N GLY A 55 -7.62 -21.43 6.20
CA GLY A 55 -9.01 -21.86 6.22
C GLY A 55 -9.52 -22.05 4.80
N ASP A 56 -10.62 -21.38 4.49
CA ASP A 56 -11.25 -21.46 3.17
C ASP A 56 -10.77 -20.37 2.22
N SER A 57 -10.93 -20.63 0.92
CA SER A 57 -10.74 -19.62 -0.12
C SER A 57 -11.66 -18.43 0.11
N PHE A 58 -11.17 -17.23 -0.17
CA PHE A 58 -11.97 -16.01 -0.08
C PHE A 58 -11.63 -15.03 -1.20
N ARG A 59 -12.50 -14.05 -1.39
CA ARG A 59 -12.28 -12.94 -2.32
C ARG A 59 -12.40 -11.61 -1.60
N MET A 60 -11.31 -10.87 -1.57
CA MET A 60 -11.30 -9.53 -1.02
C MET A 60 -11.92 -8.53 -2.01
N LYS A 61 -12.77 -7.64 -1.49
CA LYS A 61 -13.40 -6.57 -2.27
C LYS A 61 -12.63 -5.26 -2.06
N THR A 62 -12.84 -4.28 -2.94
CA THR A 62 -12.07 -3.02 -2.98
C THR A 62 -12.04 -2.26 -1.65
N ASP A 63 -13.16 -2.20 -0.93
CA ASP A 63 -13.25 -1.48 0.34
C ASP A 63 -13.04 -2.38 1.56
N VAL A 64 -12.63 -3.63 1.34
CA VAL A 64 -12.44 -4.62 2.41
C VAL A 64 -10.98 -4.67 2.81
N GLU A 65 -10.76 -4.55 4.10
CA GLU A 65 -9.46 -4.56 4.71
C GLU A 65 -9.51 -5.48 5.92
N PHE A 66 -8.48 -6.30 6.09
CA PHE A 66 -8.28 -7.02 7.33
C PHE A 66 -6.96 -6.65 7.97
N TYR A 67 -6.93 -6.87 9.26
CA TYR A 67 -5.89 -6.42 10.16
C TYR A 67 -5.46 -7.56 11.05
N PHE A 68 -4.17 -7.55 11.39
CA PHE A 68 -3.66 -8.37 12.46
C PHE A 68 -2.45 -7.71 13.11
N ASP A 69 -2.27 -7.96 14.40
CA ASP A 69 -1.09 -7.50 15.12
C ASP A 69 0.03 -8.53 15.03
N LEU A 70 1.21 -8.11 14.57
CA LEU A 70 2.44 -8.89 14.59
C LEU A 70 3.33 -8.43 15.75
N SER A 71 3.77 -9.35 16.59
CA SER A 71 4.78 -9.11 17.62
C SER A 71 5.93 -10.10 17.50
N LEU A 72 7.15 -9.57 17.53
CA LEU A 72 8.40 -10.32 17.42
C LEU A 72 9.20 -10.16 18.72
N ASN A 73 9.77 -11.25 19.22
CA ASN A 73 10.57 -11.32 20.45
C ASN A 73 9.95 -10.57 21.65
N ARG A 74 8.62 -10.70 21.79
CA ARG A 74 7.81 -10.01 22.83
C ARG A 74 7.87 -8.48 22.78
N GLY A 75 8.25 -7.92 21.64
CA GLY A 75 8.24 -6.49 21.38
C GLY A 75 6.82 -5.92 21.22
N THR A 76 6.74 -4.61 21.02
CA THR A 76 5.48 -3.89 20.82
C THR A 76 4.74 -4.45 19.60
N PRO A 77 3.46 -4.81 19.72
CA PRO A 77 2.66 -5.25 18.59
C PRO A 77 2.58 -4.19 17.48
N GLN A 78 2.83 -4.61 16.25
CA GLN A 78 2.70 -3.79 15.05
C GLN A 78 1.43 -4.19 14.30
N MET A 79 0.53 -3.23 14.08
CA MET A 79 -0.67 -3.46 13.28
C MET A 79 -0.28 -3.61 11.81
N ILE A 80 -0.62 -4.76 11.24
CA ILE A 80 -0.50 -5.06 9.82
C ILE A 80 -1.88 -4.92 9.19
N LYS A 81 -1.94 -4.15 8.10
CA LYS A 81 -3.13 -3.94 7.30
C LYS A 81 -2.95 -4.65 5.97
N VAL A 82 -3.98 -5.35 5.51
CA VAL A 82 -4.02 -6.03 4.21
C VAL A 82 -5.22 -5.54 3.42
N THR A 83 -4.95 -5.05 2.21
CA THR A 83 -5.92 -4.46 1.27
C THR A 83 -5.99 -5.24 -0.03
N LYS A 84 -7.05 -5.01 -0.82
CA LYS A 84 -7.25 -5.74 -2.07
C LYS A 84 -6.07 -5.50 -3.02
N ASP A 85 -5.53 -4.29 -3.02
CA ASP A 85 -4.36 -3.93 -3.82
C ASP A 85 -3.12 -4.72 -3.39
N ASP A 86 -2.94 -5.01 -2.10
CA ASP A 86 -1.86 -5.88 -1.62
C ASP A 86 -2.02 -7.31 -2.15
N VAL A 87 -3.25 -7.85 -2.15
CA VAL A 87 -3.55 -9.19 -2.69
C VAL A 87 -3.30 -9.23 -4.19
N ASP A 88 -3.84 -8.27 -4.91
CA ASP A 88 -3.74 -8.16 -6.37
C ASP A 88 -2.28 -8.01 -6.81
N THR A 89 -1.52 -7.15 -6.12
CA THR A 89 -0.10 -6.93 -6.41
C THR A 89 0.74 -8.16 -6.08
N ALA A 90 0.50 -8.81 -4.95
CA ALA A 90 1.25 -9.99 -4.54
C ALA A 90 1.04 -11.18 -5.50
N LEU A 91 -0.18 -11.36 -6.00
CA LEU A 91 -0.55 -12.50 -6.85
C LEU A 91 -0.50 -12.19 -8.36
N GLY A 92 -0.34 -10.92 -8.76
CA GLY A 92 -0.39 -10.50 -10.16
C GLY A 92 -1.79 -10.63 -10.77
N ILE A 93 -2.83 -10.40 -9.97
CA ILE A 93 -4.24 -10.53 -10.36
C ILE A 93 -4.98 -9.19 -10.18
N THR A 94 -6.26 -9.14 -10.55
CA THR A 94 -7.14 -7.98 -10.30
C THR A 94 -8.45 -8.37 -9.60
N THR A 95 -8.62 -9.64 -9.26
CA THR A 95 -9.89 -10.19 -8.75
C THR A 95 -9.98 -10.15 -7.23
N GLY A 96 -8.85 -10.07 -6.52
CA GLY A 96 -8.75 -10.12 -5.06
C GLY A 96 -8.94 -11.54 -4.51
N GLU A 97 -8.76 -12.55 -5.33
CA GLU A 97 -9.00 -13.95 -4.98
C GLU A 97 -7.78 -14.59 -4.33
N VAL A 98 -8.00 -15.21 -3.17
CA VAL A 98 -7.04 -16.04 -2.45
C VAL A 98 -7.63 -17.45 -2.40
N ASN A 99 -7.15 -18.33 -3.28
CA ASN A 99 -7.79 -19.62 -3.50
C ASN A 99 -7.24 -20.72 -2.59
N ASN A 100 -6.00 -20.58 -2.12
CA ASN A 100 -5.29 -21.63 -1.41
C ASN A 100 -4.20 -21.03 -0.49
N ALA A 101 -3.57 -21.89 0.31
CA ALA A 101 -2.53 -21.50 1.26
C ALA A 101 -1.28 -20.90 0.59
N THR A 102 -0.95 -21.29 -0.63
CA THR A 102 0.19 -20.72 -1.40
C THR A 102 -0.10 -19.29 -1.82
N ASP A 103 -1.32 -19.01 -2.26
CA ASP A 103 -1.76 -17.64 -2.56
C ASP A 103 -1.63 -16.78 -1.29
N MET A 104 -2.19 -17.25 -0.17
CA MET A 104 -2.13 -16.52 1.11
C MET A 104 -0.69 -16.34 1.62
N ALA A 105 0.18 -17.34 1.48
CA ALA A 105 1.59 -17.21 1.86
C ALA A 105 2.28 -16.14 1.01
N THR A 106 1.95 -16.05 -0.29
CA THR A 106 2.49 -15.01 -1.19
C THR A 106 2.00 -13.62 -0.78
N VAL A 107 0.71 -13.47 -0.45
CA VAL A 107 0.14 -12.21 0.06
C VAL A 107 0.82 -11.79 1.36
N LEU A 108 0.98 -12.71 2.31
CA LEU A 108 1.64 -12.42 3.59
C LEU A 108 3.12 -12.10 3.41
N GLN A 109 3.82 -12.80 2.52
CA GLN A 109 5.21 -12.46 2.18
C GLN A 109 5.33 -11.02 1.65
N HIS A 110 4.39 -10.61 0.79
CA HIS A 110 4.34 -9.25 0.26
C HIS A 110 4.14 -8.23 1.38
N VAL A 111 3.09 -8.38 2.19
CA VAL A 111 2.74 -7.39 3.24
C VAL A 111 3.75 -7.36 4.39
N LEU A 112 4.38 -8.49 4.71
CA LEU A 112 5.33 -8.59 5.83
C LEU A 112 6.77 -8.26 5.44
N THR A 113 7.02 -7.88 4.18
CA THR A 113 8.35 -7.44 3.74
C THR A 113 8.84 -6.26 4.58
N GLY A 114 10.02 -6.41 5.19
CA GLY A 114 10.60 -5.40 6.08
C GLY A 114 9.93 -5.26 7.45
N LYS A 115 9.03 -6.18 7.82
CA LYS A 115 8.38 -6.22 9.16
C LYS A 115 9.03 -7.23 10.11
N GLY A 116 10.22 -7.71 9.78
CA GLY A 116 10.96 -8.68 10.61
C GLY A 116 10.62 -10.14 10.34
N ILE A 117 9.94 -10.43 9.23
CA ILE A 117 9.69 -11.79 8.73
C ILE A 117 10.50 -11.95 7.44
N SER A 118 11.37 -12.95 7.37
CA SER A 118 12.24 -13.20 6.22
C SER A 118 11.60 -14.08 5.17
N SER A 119 10.78 -15.05 5.60
CA SER A 119 10.09 -15.95 4.69
C SER A 119 8.69 -16.31 5.20
N VAL A 120 7.78 -16.46 4.26
CA VAL A 120 6.45 -17.03 4.45
C VAL A 120 6.27 -18.15 3.43
N THR A 121 6.13 -19.37 3.91
CA THR A 121 6.03 -20.57 3.07
C THR A 121 4.74 -21.32 3.32
N SER A 122 4.29 -22.12 2.35
CA SER A 122 3.15 -23.02 2.50
C SER A 122 3.56 -24.47 2.27
N SER A 123 2.96 -25.38 3.04
CA SER A 123 3.01 -26.82 2.81
C SER A 123 1.64 -27.43 3.06
N GLY A 124 0.97 -27.87 1.99
CA GLY A 124 -0.46 -28.21 2.05
C GLY A 124 -1.28 -26.99 2.47
N SER A 125 -2.09 -27.12 3.52
CA SER A 125 -2.86 -26.00 4.10
C SER A 125 -2.09 -25.20 5.15
N ARG A 126 -0.91 -25.65 5.58
CA ARG A 126 -0.14 -24.97 6.63
C ARG A 126 0.70 -23.84 6.04
N ILE A 127 0.57 -22.65 6.60
CA ILE A 127 1.43 -21.49 6.33
C ILE A 127 2.42 -21.37 7.49
N THR A 128 3.69 -21.10 7.18
CA THR A 128 4.77 -20.94 8.16
C THR A 128 5.51 -19.63 7.91
N LEU A 129 5.70 -18.84 8.96
CA LEU A 129 6.45 -17.59 8.96
C LEU A 129 7.77 -17.80 9.70
N ASP A 130 8.87 -17.34 9.10
CA ASP A 130 10.19 -17.36 9.70
C ASP A 130 10.65 -15.95 10.05
N ILE A 131 11.20 -15.79 11.24
CA ILE A 131 11.72 -14.51 11.71
C ILE A 131 12.99 -14.12 10.94
N ASP A 132 13.12 -12.83 10.63
CA ASP A 132 14.33 -12.29 10.04
C ASP A 132 15.46 -12.23 11.08
N GLN A 133 16.41 -13.14 10.91
CA GLN A 133 17.56 -13.33 11.80
C GLN A 133 18.53 -12.15 11.80
N SER A 134 18.56 -11.36 10.72
CA SER A 134 19.42 -10.17 10.63
C SER A 134 18.88 -9.02 11.47
N MET A 135 17.55 -8.95 11.60
CA MET A 135 16.86 -7.97 12.42
C MET A 135 16.67 -8.44 13.87
N TYR A 136 16.47 -9.74 14.06
CA TYR A 136 16.17 -10.38 15.35
C TYR A 136 17.09 -11.58 15.60
N PRO A 137 18.33 -11.35 16.08
CA PRO A 137 19.33 -12.41 16.25
C PRO A 137 19.15 -13.26 17.52
N ASP A 138 18.20 -12.92 18.40
CA ASP A 138 17.89 -13.72 19.58
C ASP A 138 17.25 -15.05 19.19
N MET A 139 17.62 -16.14 19.85
CA MET A 139 17.18 -17.51 19.56
C MET A 139 16.55 -18.16 20.81
N GLY A 140 16.02 -19.38 20.66
CA GLY A 140 15.42 -20.13 21.76
C GLY A 140 14.18 -19.42 22.33
N TYR A 141 14.06 -19.32 23.65
CA TYR A 141 12.88 -18.74 24.31
C TYR A 141 12.75 -17.22 24.14
N ARG A 142 13.83 -16.55 23.72
CA ARG A 142 13.86 -15.10 23.44
C ARG A 142 13.42 -14.79 22.01
N SER A 143 13.52 -15.77 21.11
CA SER A 143 12.86 -15.72 19.81
C SER A 143 11.37 -16.01 20.00
N SER A 144 10.50 -15.18 19.40
CA SER A 144 9.06 -15.49 19.35
C SER A 144 8.38 -14.74 18.23
N ILE A 145 7.52 -15.41 17.46
CA ILE A 145 6.58 -14.76 16.55
C ILE A 145 5.18 -14.96 17.13
N LYS A 146 4.41 -13.89 17.21
CA LYS A 146 3.01 -13.95 17.62
C LYS A 146 2.17 -13.05 16.72
N ILE A 147 1.16 -13.66 16.11
CA ILE A 147 0.04 -12.97 15.48
C ILE A 147 -1.11 -12.95 16.48
N SER A 148 -1.73 -11.78 16.68
CA SER A 148 -2.89 -11.61 17.55
C SER A 148 -3.84 -10.58 16.98
N GLY A 149 -5.07 -10.56 17.50
CA GLY A 149 -6.08 -9.59 17.08
C GLY A 149 -6.29 -9.64 15.57
N VAL A 150 -6.93 -10.69 15.06
CA VAL A 150 -7.33 -10.70 13.65
C VAL A 150 -8.73 -10.10 13.57
N TRP A 151 -8.90 -9.03 12.80
CA TRP A 151 -10.21 -8.40 12.57
C TRP A 151 -10.29 -7.78 11.18
N ASP A 152 -11.49 -7.49 10.70
CA ASP A 152 -11.71 -6.81 9.43
C ASP A 152 -12.51 -5.50 9.61
N ASN A 153 -12.53 -4.67 8.57
CA ASN A 153 -13.26 -3.40 8.55
C ASN A 153 -14.76 -3.53 8.22
N ILE A 154 -15.23 -4.74 7.86
CA ILE A 154 -16.64 -5.03 7.58
C ILE A 154 -17.38 -5.45 8.87
N GLY A 155 -16.64 -5.93 9.87
CA GLY A 155 -17.18 -6.53 11.08
C GLY A 155 -17.77 -7.92 10.78
N ASN A 156 -18.97 -8.20 11.28
CA ASN A 156 -19.69 -9.42 10.93
C ASN A 156 -20.68 -9.11 9.79
N PRO A 157 -20.28 -9.13 8.51
CA PRO A 157 -21.22 -8.95 7.43
C PRO A 157 -22.27 -10.07 7.53
N PRO A 158 -23.54 -9.71 7.57
CA PRO A 158 -24.57 -10.70 7.69
C PRO A 158 -24.63 -11.60 6.45
N ASP A 159 -24.50 -12.90 6.68
CA ASP A 159 -24.67 -13.96 5.70
C ASP A 159 -26.18 -14.19 5.42
N VAL A 160 -26.86 -13.17 4.90
CA VAL A 160 -28.28 -13.22 4.54
C VAL A 160 -28.48 -12.44 3.24
N ASN A 161 -29.04 -13.12 2.24
CA ASN A 161 -29.49 -12.48 1.01
C ASN A 161 -30.87 -11.87 1.21
N LEU A 162 -31.15 -10.70 0.61
CA LEU A 162 -32.43 -10.02 0.75
C LEU A 162 -33.61 -10.89 0.28
N VAL A 163 -33.38 -11.76 -0.70
CA VAL A 163 -34.41 -12.64 -1.27
C VAL A 163 -34.72 -13.86 -0.41
N ASP A 164 -33.81 -14.22 0.50
CA ASP A 164 -33.94 -15.39 1.38
C ASP A 164 -34.49 -15.00 2.76
N MET A 165 -34.79 -13.71 2.98
CA MET A 165 -35.39 -13.22 4.21
C MET A 165 -36.88 -13.60 4.29
N ASP A 166 -37.17 -14.70 4.98
CA ASP A 166 -38.54 -15.06 5.35
C ASP A 166 -38.91 -14.47 6.72
N ILE A 167 -39.87 -13.55 6.77
CA ILE A 167 -40.37 -12.93 8.02
C ILE A 167 -41.58 -13.66 8.61
N THR A 168 -42.03 -14.75 7.98
CA THR A 168 -43.25 -15.49 8.33
C THR A 168 -42.96 -16.80 9.05
N ALA A 169 -41.73 -17.32 8.97
CA ALA A 169 -41.33 -18.52 9.67
C ALA A 169 -41.13 -18.27 11.19
N PRO A 170 -41.73 -19.09 12.08
CA PRO A 170 -41.66 -18.90 13.55
C PRO A 170 -40.25 -19.02 14.16
N SER A 171 -39.30 -19.59 13.43
CA SER A 171 -37.91 -19.82 13.85
C SER A 171 -36.95 -18.70 13.45
N VAL A 172 -37.46 -17.60 12.88
CA VAL A 172 -36.65 -16.50 12.35
C VAL A 172 -36.27 -15.53 13.46
N ASP A 173 -34.97 -15.26 13.58
CA ASP A 173 -34.44 -14.17 14.40
C ASP A 173 -34.58 -12.85 13.62
N LEU A 174 -35.68 -12.13 13.85
CA LEU A 174 -35.95 -10.84 13.18
C LEU A 174 -34.88 -9.80 13.51
N ASP A 175 -34.25 -9.88 14.70
CA ASP A 175 -33.17 -8.95 15.08
C ASP A 175 -31.92 -9.19 14.22
N ARG A 176 -31.68 -10.43 13.77
CA ARG A 176 -30.63 -10.72 12.78
C ARG A 176 -30.90 -9.98 11.48
N TYR A 177 -32.12 -10.03 10.95
CA TYR A 177 -32.48 -9.33 9.70
C TYR A 177 -32.42 -7.81 9.82
N ILE A 178 -32.80 -7.25 10.96
CA ILE A 178 -32.66 -5.80 11.22
C ILE A 178 -31.17 -5.41 11.20
N ARG A 179 -30.29 -6.15 11.89
CA ARG A 179 -28.84 -5.91 11.83
C ARG A 179 -28.28 -6.02 10.41
N VAL A 180 -28.84 -6.91 9.59
CA VAL A 180 -28.47 -7.05 8.18
C VAL A 180 -28.76 -5.78 7.40
N ILE A 181 -30.02 -5.35 7.48
CA ILE A 181 -30.49 -4.16 6.77
C ILE A 181 -29.71 -2.94 7.25
N GLU A 182 -29.49 -2.77 8.55
CA GLU A 182 -28.69 -1.66 9.09
C GLU A 182 -27.26 -1.63 8.55
N GLY A 183 -26.59 -2.79 8.46
CA GLY A 183 -25.26 -2.91 7.87
C GLY A 183 -25.25 -2.54 6.39
N MET A 184 -26.24 -3.02 5.62
CA MET A 184 -26.41 -2.66 4.21
C MET A 184 -26.70 -1.17 4.04
N THR A 185 -27.56 -0.58 4.86
CA THR A 185 -27.86 0.84 4.86
C THR A 185 -26.62 1.68 5.13
N LYS A 186 -25.79 1.31 6.11
CA LYS A 186 -24.51 2.00 6.36
C LYS A 186 -23.58 1.99 5.14
N LYS A 187 -23.51 0.85 4.43
CA LYS A 187 -22.73 0.76 3.18
C LYS A 187 -23.30 1.65 2.07
N VAL A 188 -24.62 1.66 1.87
CA VAL A 188 -25.28 2.53 0.89
C VAL A 188 -25.05 4.01 1.22
N VAL A 189 -25.17 4.39 2.49
CA VAL A 189 -24.90 5.76 2.94
C VAL A 189 -23.45 6.16 2.72
N SER A 190 -22.51 5.24 2.99
CA SER A 190 -21.08 5.47 2.74
C SER A 190 -20.78 5.65 1.25
N ALA A 191 -21.36 4.79 0.40
CA ALA A 191 -21.24 4.91 -1.05
C ALA A 191 -21.86 6.22 -1.58
N ALA A 192 -23.03 6.62 -1.07
CA ALA A 192 -23.66 7.89 -1.43
C ALA A 192 -22.79 9.09 -0.99
N SER A 193 -22.17 9.02 0.18
CA SER A 193 -21.25 10.05 0.67
C SER A 193 -20.00 10.17 -0.20
N LEU A 194 -19.43 9.03 -0.62
CA LEU A 194 -18.32 8.98 -1.56
C LEU A 194 -18.71 9.62 -2.91
N LEU A 195 -19.86 9.22 -3.48
CA LEU A 195 -20.36 9.80 -4.73
C LEU A 195 -20.57 11.32 -4.61
N GLY A 196 -21.11 11.80 -3.49
CA GLY A 196 -21.25 13.23 -3.22
C GLY A 196 -19.90 13.96 -3.19
N SER A 197 -18.88 13.37 -2.56
CA SER A 197 -17.53 13.93 -2.52
C SER A 197 -16.89 13.99 -3.93
N ILE A 198 -17.11 12.97 -4.76
CA ILE A 198 -16.63 12.92 -6.14
C ILE A 198 -17.33 13.99 -6.96
N GLN A 199 -18.65 14.14 -6.82
CA GLN A 199 -19.41 15.20 -7.49
C GLN A 199 -18.84 16.59 -7.14
N THR A 200 -18.62 16.87 -5.85
CA THR A 200 -18.03 18.16 -5.43
C THR A 200 -16.64 18.37 -6.05
N ARG A 201 -15.81 17.32 -6.12
CA ARG A 201 -14.50 17.41 -6.77
C ARG A 201 -14.60 17.69 -8.26
N ILE A 202 -15.55 17.07 -8.95
CA ILE A 202 -15.82 17.31 -10.38
C ILE A 202 -16.26 18.76 -10.58
N ASP A 203 -17.18 19.26 -9.76
CA ASP A 203 -17.65 20.65 -9.85
C ASP A 203 -16.51 21.65 -9.66
N LEU A 204 -15.61 21.40 -8.68
CA LEU A 204 -14.41 22.22 -8.48
C LEU A 204 -13.45 22.16 -9.68
N GLN A 205 -13.30 21.00 -10.31
CA GLN A 205 -12.46 20.84 -11.51
C GLN A 205 -13.06 21.56 -12.72
N LEU A 206 -14.38 21.53 -12.88
CA LEU A 206 -15.08 22.27 -13.94
C LEU A 206 -14.95 23.77 -13.75
N ASP A 207 -15.13 24.28 -12.53
CA ASP A 207 -14.93 25.70 -12.21
C ASP A 207 -13.48 26.14 -12.43
N PHE A 208 -12.50 25.33 -12.01
CA PHE A 208 -11.09 25.59 -12.27
C PHE A 208 -10.79 25.63 -13.78
N ALA A 209 -11.30 24.67 -14.55
CA ALA A 209 -11.11 24.63 -16.01
C ALA A 209 -11.76 25.83 -16.71
N SER A 210 -12.95 26.26 -16.25
CA SER A 210 -13.62 27.46 -16.76
C SER A 210 -12.77 28.72 -16.48
N LYS A 211 -12.34 28.92 -15.24
CA LYS A 211 -11.51 30.07 -14.86
C LYS A 211 -10.16 30.09 -15.55
N LEU A 212 -9.58 28.91 -15.78
CA LEU A 212 -8.35 28.75 -16.56
C LEU A 212 -8.59 29.16 -18.02
N GLY A 213 -9.70 28.71 -18.62
CA GLY A 213 -10.14 29.14 -19.95
C GLY A 213 -10.27 30.66 -20.05
N ASP A 214 -11.04 31.29 -19.15
CA ASP A 214 -11.23 32.74 -19.12
C ASP A 214 -9.90 33.51 -18.97
N SER A 215 -8.98 32.98 -18.15
CA SER A 215 -7.66 33.59 -17.93
C SER A 215 -6.76 33.46 -19.16
N ILE A 216 -6.82 32.32 -19.84
CA ILE A 216 -6.10 32.08 -21.10
C ILE A 216 -6.66 33.00 -22.19
N ASP A 217 -7.97 33.11 -22.33
CA ASP A 217 -8.60 33.97 -23.33
C ASP A 217 -8.25 35.45 -23.10
N SER A 218 -8.30 35.92 -21.85
CA SER A 218 -7.83 37.27 -21.51
C SER A 218 -6.33 37.45 -21.75
N GLY A 219 -5.52 36.44 -21.43
CA GLY A 219 -4.08 36.45 -21.66
C GLY A 219 -3.72 36.54 -23.15
N ILE A 220 -4.37 35.72 -23.98
CA ILE A 220 -4.24 35.75 -25.44
C ILE A 220 -4.72 37.09 -25.98
N GLY A 221 -5.87 37.60 -25.53
CA GLY A 221 -6.37 38.91 -25.94
C GLY A 221 -5.35 40.03 -25.69
N ARG A 222 -4.71 40.04 -24.51
CA ARG A 222 -3.64 41.00 -24.19
C ARG A 222 -2.41 40.84 -25.09
N LEU A 223 -2.01 39.61 -25.41
CA LEU A 223 -0.88 39.34 -26.30
C LEU A 223 -1.19 39.79 -27.73
N VAL A 224 -2.41 39.55 -28.23
CA VAL A 224 -2.87 40.00 -29.54
C VAL A 224 -2.96 41.53 -29.61
N ASP A 225 -3.52 42.17 -28.58
CA ASP A 225 -3.57 43.64 -28.50
C ASP A 225 -2.17 44.26 -28.44
N ALA A 226 -1.23 43.63 -27.72
CA ALA A 226 0.16 44.07 -27.66
C ALA A 226 0.86 43.96 -29.03
N ASP A 227 0.69 42.83 -29.72
CA ASP A 227 1.25 42.63 -31.07
C ASP A 227 0.68 43.65 -32.07
N MET A 228 -0.64 43.90 -32.03
CA MET A 228 -1.27 44.89 -32.90
C MET A 228 -0.75 46.32 -32.65
N ASN A 229 -0.50 46.70 -31.39
CA ASN A 229 0.11 47.98 -31.05
C ASN A 229 1.55 48.12 -31.57
N GLU A 230 2.37 47.05 -31.46
CA GLU A 230 3.73 47.03 -32.01
C GLU A 230 3.71 47.12 -33.53
N ALA A 231 2.86 46.34 -34.19
CA ALA A 231 2.67 46.35 -35.63
C ALA A 231 2.21 47.73 -36.14
N SER A 232 1.25 48.37 -35.46
CA SER A 232 0.78 49.72 -35.81
C SER A 232 1.86 50.78 -35.64
N THR A 233 2.67 50.68 -34.58
CA THR A 233 3.81 51.58 -34.34
C THR A 233 4.87 51.40 -35.42
N ARG A 234 5.17 50.15 -35.79
CA ARG A 234 6.11 49.82 -36.87
C ARG A 234 5.62 50.34 -38.23
N LEU A 235 4.33 50.21 -38.52
CA LEU A 235 3.72 50.75 -39.73
C LEU A 235 3.83 52.28 -39.79
N LYS A 236 3.52 52.98 -38.69
CA LYS A 236 3.68 54.44 -38.61
C LYS A 236 5.13 54.87 -38.82
N ALA A 237 6.08 54.17 -38.19
CA ALA A 237 7.50 54.43 -38.38
C ALA A 237 7.93 54.25 -39.85
N GLN A 238 7.47 53.18 -40.52
CA GLN A 238 7.72 52.97 -41.95
C GLN A 238 7.08 54.07 -42.82
N GLN A 239 5.86 54.50 -42.53
CA GLN A 239 5.20 55.60 -43.23
C GLN A 239 5.97 56.91 -43.08
N THR A 240 6.45 57.22 -41.87
CA THR A 240 7.31 58.39 -41.64
C THR A 240 8.63 58.28 -42.39
N GLN A 241 9.27 57.11 -42.40
CA GLN A 241 10.48 56.88 -43.22
C GLN A 241 10.22 57.09 -44.71
N GLN A 242 9.10 56.61 -45.24
CA GLN A 242 8.73 56.81 -46.65
C GLN A 242 8.46 58.30 -46.95
N GLN A 243 7.77 59.02 -46.06
CA GLN A 243 7.53 60.45 -46.22
C GLN A 243 8.84 61.25 -46.23
N LEU A 244 9.77 60.92 -45.32
CA LEU A 244 11.11 61.50 -45.29
C LEU A 244 11.91 61.14 -46.56
N ALA A 245 11.80 59.90 -47.06
CA ALA A 245 12.47 59.48 -48.29
C ALA A 245 11.95 60.23 -49.53
N VAL A 246 10.62 60.43 -49.64
CA VAL A 246 10.01 61.24 -50.72
C VAL A 246 10.43 62.70 -50.61
N GLN A 247 10.46 63.26 -49.39
CA GLN A 247 10.91 64.63 -49.17
C GLN A 247 12.40 64.79 -49.52
N ALA A 248 13.25 63.82 -49.15
CA ALA A 248 14.65 63.78 -49.54
C ALA A 248 14.85 63.68 -51.06
N LEU A 249 14.06 62.84 -51.76
CA LEU A 249 14.05 62.75 -53.23
C LEU A 249 13.62 64.06 -53.89
N SER A 250 12.58 64.73 -53.37
CA SER A 250 12.13 66.04 -53.87
C SER A 250 13.19 67.13 -53.69
N ILE A 251 13.89 67.13 -52.54
CA ILE A 251 15.04 68.03 -52.28
C ILE A 251 16.20 67.70 -53.23
N SER A 252 16.51 66.42 -53.45
CA SER A 252 17.58 66.02 -54.38
C SER A 252 17.30 66.42 -55.83
N ASN A 253 16.04 66.27 -56.29
CA ASN A 253 15.63 66.68 -57.63
C ASN A 253 15.65 68.21 -57.80
N SER A 254 15.13 68.97 -56.83
CA SER A 254 15.15 70.44 -56.87
C SER A 254 16.56 71.02 -56.74
N ASN A 255 17.45 70.38 -55.97
CA ASN A 255 18.87 70.75 -55.93
C ASN A 255 19.57 70.47 -57.27
N SER A 256 19.26 69.35 -57.94
CA SER A 256 19.83 69.04 -59.26
C SER A 256 19.39 70.04 -60.33
N GLU A 257 18.14 70.51 -60.30
CA GLU A 257 17.66 71.58 -61.18
C GLU A 257 18.30 72.94 -60.87
N SER A 258 18.51 73.25 -59.60
CA SER A 258 19.22 74.48 -59.20
C SER A 258 20.69 74.48 -59.63
N VAL A 259 21.33 73.33 -59.72
CA VAL A 259 22.69 73.20 -60.26
C VAL A 259 22.68 73.39 -61.79
N LEU A 260 21.70 72.82 -62.51
CA LEU A 260 21.56 72.99 -63.95
C LEU A 260 21.26 74.45 -64.38
N SER A 261 20.58 75.23 -63.54
CA SER A 261 20.34 76.66 -63.82
C SER A 261 21.60 77.52 -63.70
N LEU A 262 22.60 77.08 -62.92
CA LEU A 262 23.90 77.76 -62.78
C LEU A 262 24.85 77.49 -63.97
N PHE A 263 24.54 76.50 -64.81
CA PHE A 263 25.29 76.19 -66.03
C PHE A 263 24.60 76.66 -67.32
N ARG A 264 23.60 77.55 -67.20
CA ARG A 264 22.93 78.22 -68.32
C ARG A 264 23.34 79.67 -68.45
#